data_AF-A0AA96KSE5-F1
#
_entry.id   AF-A0AA96KSE5-F1
#
_cell.length_a   1.000
_cell.length_b   1.000
_cell.length_c   1.000
_cell.angle_alpha   90.00
_cell.angle_beta   90.00
_cell.angle_gamma   90.00
#
_symmetry.space_group_name_H-M   'P 1'
#
loop_
_entity.id
_entity.type
_entity.pdbx_description
1 polymer ?
#
loop_
_entity_poly.entity_id
_entity_poly.type
_entity_poly.pdbx_seq_one_letter_code
_entity_poly.pdbx_strand_id
1 'polypeptide(L)' 'MIGHIIAIHNGKEHLPIYITDGMVGHKLGEFAPTSNFRKHTKVDKRSRR' A
#
# COMPACT_ATOMS: atom_id res chain seq x y z
N MET A 1 -1.85 -18.82 5.20
CA MET A 1 -2.53 -17.59 4.75
C MET A 1 -2.15 -17.17 3.33
N ILE A 2 -1.14 -17.79 2.72
CA ILE A 2 -0.76 -17.58 1.32
C ILE A 2 -1.95 -17.91 0.40
N GLY A 3 -2.11 -17.14 -0.68
CA GLY A 3 -3.15 -17.36 -1.69
C GLY A 3 -4.50 -16.70 -1.40
N HIS A 4 -4.62 -15.95 -0.31
CA HIS A 4 -5.85 -15.24 0.06
C HIS A 4 -5.70 -13.74 -0.14
N ILE A 5 -6.82 -13.08 -0.44
CA ILE A 5 -6.92 -11.62 -0.45
C ILE A 5 -7.39 -11.19 0.93
N ILE A 6 -6.59 -10.39 1.62
CA ILE A 6 -6.92 -9.83 2.93
C ILE A 6 -7.15 -8.33 2.77
N ALA A 7 -8.27 -7.85 3.29
CA ALA A 7 -8.57 -6.44 3.35
C ALA A 7 -7.94 -5.83 4.61
N ILE A 8 -6.81 -5.13 4.46
CA ILE A 8 -6.04 -4.55 5.57
C ILE A 8 -6.47 -3.10 5.78
N HIS A 9 -6.86 -2.74 7.01
CA HIS A 9 -7.27 -1.38 7.33
C HIS A 9 -6.07 -0.44 7.51
N ASN A 10 -6.02 0.67 6.76
CA ASN A 10 -4.94 1.65 6.84
C ASN A 10 -5.28 2.91 7.67
N GLY A 11 -6.39 2.90 8.40
CA GLY A 11 -6.89 4.04 9.17
C GLY A 11 -7.93 4.89 8.45
N LYS A 12 -8.14 4.68 7.15
CA LYS A 12 -9.20 5.34 6.36
C LYS A 12 -10.09 4.32 5.64
N GLU A 13 -9.49 3.31 5.03
CA GLU A 13 -10.18 2.29 4.26
C GLU A 13 -9.49 0.92 4.37
N HIS A 14 -10.14 -0.11 3.85
CA HIS A 14 -9.55 -1.45 3.77
C HIS A 14 -8.96 -1.68 2.38
N LEU A 15 -7.66 -1.92 2.33
CA LEU A 15 -6.92 -2.21 1.10
C LEU A 15 -6.87 -3.73 0.87
N PRO A 16 -7.44 -4.25 -0.23
CA PRO A 16 -7.35 -5.68 -0.55
C PRO A 16 -5.94 -6.02 -1.06
N ILE A 17 -5.21 -6.83 -0.30
CA ILE A 17 -3.85 -7.26 -0.63
C ILE A 17 -3.81 -8.78 -0.73
N TYR A 18 -3.24 -9.27 -1.83
CA TYR A 18 -3.03 -10.70 -2.06
C TYR A 18 -1.73 -11.16 -1.37
N ILE A 19 -1.83 -12.17 -0.51
CA ILE A 19 -0.68 -12.66 0.27
C ILE A 19 0.16 -13.65 -0.54
N THR A 20 1.43 -13.29 -0.73
CA THR A 20 2.46 -14.12 -1.38
C THR A 20 3.39 -14.75 -0.33
N ASP A 21 4.17 -15.75 -0.74
CA ASP A 21 5.10 -16.48 0.14
C ASP A 21 6.17 -15.58 0.77
N GLY A 22 6.68 -14.60 0.01
CA GLY A 22 7.67 -13.63 0.51
C GLY A 22 7.14 -12.65 1.56
N MET A 23 5.84 -12.65 1.86
CA MET A 23 5.24 -11.84 2.93
C MET A 23 5.19 -12.60 4.26
N VAL A 24 5.54 -13.89 4.29
CA VAL A 24 5.56 -14.70 5.52
C VAL A 24 6.67 -14.19 6.45
N GLY A 25 6.29 -13.87 7.69
CA GLY A 25 7.21 -13.29 8.70
C GLY A 25 7.09 -11.76 8.83
N HIS A 26 6.40 -11.09 7.92
CA HIS A 26 6.13 -9.65 7.99
C HIS A 26 4.79 -9.36 8.68
N LYS A 27 4.64 -8.14 9.20
CA LYS A 27 3.36 -7.67 9.75
C LYS A 27 2.47 -7.15 8.63
N LEU A 28 1.17 -7.44 8.71
CA LEU A 28 0.16 -6.97 7.74
C LEU A 28 0.15 -5.43 7.58
N GLY A 29 0.43 -4.69 8.67
CA GLY A 29 0.51 -3.22 8.63
C GLY A 29 1.65 -2.66 7.78
N GLU A 30 2.68 -3.43 7.47
CA GLU A 30 3.78 -3.00 6.59
C GLU A 30 3.32 -2.84 5.14
N PHE A 31 2.24 -3.53 4.76
CA PHE A 31 1.69 -3.52 3.41
C PHE A 31 0.56 -2.50 3.24
N ALA A 32 0.12 -1.84 4.31
CA ALA A 32 -0.98 -0.87 4.30
C ALA A 32 -0.48 0.51 4.80
N PRO A 33 -0.07 1.42 3.90
CA PRO A 33 0.44 2.73 4.30
C PRO A 33 -0.66 3.57 4.96
N THR A 34 -0.35 4.12 6.14
CA THR A 34 -1.31 4.84 6.98
C THR A 34 -1.39 6.34 6.68
N SER A 35 -0.39 6.90 6.00
CA SER A 35 -0.34 8.33 5.64
C SER A 35 0.01 8.51 4.17
N ASN A 36 -0.77 9.35 3.49
CA ASN A 36 -0.48 9.78 2.12
C ASN A 36 0.64 10.82 2.16
N PHE A 37 1.89 10.36 2.25
CA PHE A 37 3.05 11.24 2.20
C PHE A 37 3.24 11.82 0.79
N ARG A 38 2.62 12.96 0.53
CA ARG A 38 2.84 13.74 -0.69
C ARG A 38 4.18 14.45 -0.55
N LYS A 39 5.24 13.87 -1.12
CA LYS A 39 6.55 14.53 -1.22
C LYS A 39 6.36 15.95 -1.80
N HIS A 40 6.95 16.96 -1.15
CA HIS A 40 7.07 18.31 -1.71
C HIS A 40 8.15 18.29 -2.80
N THR A 41 7.99 17.47 -3.82
CA THR A 41 8.78 17.59 -5.04
C THR A 41 8.05 18.60 -5.91
N LYS A 42 8.73 19.69 -6.29
CA LYS A 42 8.20 20.64 -7.28
C LYS A 42 7.73 19.81 -8.46
N VAL A 43 6.42 19.82 -8.71
CA VAL A 43 5.83 19.12 -9.84
C VAL A 43 6.33 19.84 -11.08
N ASP A 44 7.45 19.38 -11.64
CA ASP A 44 7.81 19.68 -13.01
C ASP A 44 6.71 19.06 -13.87
N LYS A 45 5.72 19.91 -14.17
CA LYS A 45 4.56 19.60 -15.01
C LYS A 45 5.07 19.26 -16.41
N ARG A 46 5.56 18.04 -16.64
CA ARG A 46 5.55 17.43 -17.97
C ARG A 46 4.12 17.01 -18.26
N SER A 47 3.31 18.03 -18.54
CA SER A 47 2.05 17.89 -19.27
C SER A 47 2.40 17.37 -20.66
N ARG A 48 2.40 16.05 -20.82
CA ARG A 48 2.46 15.44 -22.15
C ARG A 48 1.03 15.44 -22.70
N ARG A 49 0.80 16.35 -23.64
CA ARG A 49 -0.33 16.30 -24.58
C ARG A 49 -0.28 15.01 -25.40
#